data_AF-A0A2N1VYS8-F1
#
_entry.id   AF-A0A2N1VYS8-F1
#
_cell.length_a   1.000
_cell.length_b   1.000
_cell.length_c   1.000
_cell.angle_alpha   90.00
_cell.angle_beta   90.00
_cell.angle_gamma   90.00
#
_symmetry.space_group_name_H-M   'P 1'
#
loop_
_entity.id
_entity.type
_entity.pdbx_description
1 polymer ?
#
loop_
_entity_poly.entity_id
_entity_poly.type
_entity_poly.pdbx_seq_one_letter_code
_entity_poly.pdbx_strand_id
1 'polypeptide(L)'
;MKTFNEGKVKNFLVAVFAILFLYIVYTIISTSLESNLFTEWDFLASIPWMKATLVDFYVNTVVIFVWMAFREKGWPIRILWLVLFVFLGSIATTFYVLVQLLKLKKDEPVINAFLLKKV
;
A
#
# COMPACT_ATOMS: atom_id res chain seq x y z
N MET A 1 25.58 -4.03 -19.15
CA MET A 1 24.48 -3.33 -19.87
C MET A 1 23.09 -3.54 -19.23
N LYS A 2 22.77 -4.70 -18.62
CA LYS A 2 21.47 -4.92 -17.93
C LYS A 2 21.22 -4.03 -16.70
N THR A 3 22.26 -3.74 -15.90
CA THR A 3 22.14 -2.98 -14.64
C THR A 3 21.74 -1.50 -14.80
N PHE A 4 22.08 -0.87 -15.93
CA PHE A 4 21.75 0.54 -16.18
C PHE A 4 20.25 0.79 -16.37
N ASN A 5 19.53 -0.19 -16.93
CA ASN A 5 18.09 -0.09 -17.15
C ASN A 5 17.31 -0.31 -15.85
N GLU A 6 17.71 -1.30 -15.04
CA GLU A 6 17.08 -1.62 -13.75
C GLU A 6 17.11 -0.41 -12.78
N GLY A 7 18.23 0.31 -12.72
CA GLY A 7 18.34 1.51 -11.87
C GLY A 7 17.38 2.63 -12.29
N LYS A 8 17.19 2.85 -13.59
CA LYS A 8 16.22 3.84 -14.10
C LYS A 8 14.78 3.42 -13.82
N VAL A 9 14.46 2.15 -14.04
CA VAL A 9 13.12 1.59 -13.75
C VAL A 9 12.81 1.66 -12.26
N LYS A 10 13.76 1.31 -11.39
CA LYS A 10 13.61 1.47 -9.94
C LYS A 10 13.27 2.91 -9.57
N ASN A 11 14.06 3.87 -10.04
CA ASN A 11 13.85 5.29 -9.72
C ASN A 11 12.50 5.80 -10.23
N PHE A 12 12.09 5.36 -11.43
CA PHE A 12 10.77 5.67 -11.97
C PHE A 12 9.65 5.12 -11.07
N LEU A 13 9.70 3.84 -10.69
CA LEU A 13 8.69 3.24 -9.80
C LEU A 13 8.68 3.91 -8.42
N VAL A 14 9.85 4.21 -7.85
CA VAL A 14 9.94 4.94 -6.59
C VAL A 14 9.25 6.30 -6.70
N ALA A 15 9.47 7.04 -7.78
CA ALA A 15 8.80 8.32 -8.00
C ALA A 15 7.27 8.15 -8.12
N VAL A 16 6.80 7.17 -8.89
CA VAL A 16 5.36 6.87 -9.03
C VAL A 16 4.72 6.53 -7.69
N PHE A 17 5.29 5.59 -6.93
CA PHE A 17 4.73 5.18 -5.64
C PHE A 17 4.85 6.27 -4.57
N ALA A 18 5.89 7.10 -4.62
CA ALA A 18 6.00 8.27 -3.74
C ALA A 18 4.92 9.31 -4.05
N ILE A 19 4.65 9.60 -5.32
CA ILE A 19 3.57 10.50 -5.74
C ILE A 19 2.21 9.95 -5.28
N LEU A 20 1.95 8.65 -5.52
CA LEU A 20 0.70 8.01 -5.08
C LEU A 20 0.55 8.05 -3.56
N PHE A 21 1.62 7.78 -2.80
CA PHE A 21 1.63 7.84 -1.34
C PHE A 21 1.31 9.26 -0.84
N LEU A 22 1.99 10.28 -1.39
CA LEU A 22 1.75 11.67 -1.01
C LEU A 22 0.33 12.12 -1.39
N TYR A 23 -0.17 11.70 -2.55
CA TYR A 23 -1.51 12.01 -3.00
C TYR A 23 -2.58 11.44 -2.07
N ILE A 24 -2.51 10.15 -1.72
CA ILE A 24 -3.51 9.54 -0.83
C ILE A 24 -3.44 10.12 0.59
N VAL A 25 -2.25 10.43 1.09
CA VAL A 25 -2.08 11.11 2.39
C VAL A 25 -2.70 12.50 2.35
N TYR A 26 -2.42 13.28 1.30
CA TYR A 26 -3.03 14.60 1.10
C TYR A 26 -4.55 14.51 1.05
N THR A 27 -5.12 13.62 0.24
CA THR A 27 -6.58 13.45 0.10
C THR A 27 -7.23 13.09 1.43
N ILE A 28 -6.66 12.16 2.20
CA ILE A 28 -7.26 11.75 3.48
C ILE A 28 -7.18 12.90 4.50
N ILE A 29 -6.06 13.61 4.57
CA ILE A 29 -5.91 14.74 5.50
C ILE A 29 -6.86 15.88 5.10
N SER A 30 -6.89 16.29 3.83
CA SER A 30 -7.75 17.38 3.37
C SER A 30 -9.23 17.06 3.58
N THR A 31 -9.65 15.83 3.22
CA THR A 31 -11.04 15.39 3.42
C THR A 31 -11.40 15.35 4.90
N SER A 32 -10.50 14.88 5.77
CA SER A 32 -10.74 14.81 7.22
C SER A 32 -10.82 16.18 7.89
N LEU A 33 -10.19 17.20 7.30
CA LEU A 33 -10.29 18.59 7.76
C LEU A 33 -11.60 19.25 7.30
N GLU A 34 -12.14 18.84 6.15
CA GLU A 34 -13.41 19.34 5.61
C GLU A 34 -14.62 18.63 6.22
N SER A 35 -14.52 17.33 6.46
CA SER A 35 -15.61 16.48 6.93
C SER A 35 -15.08 15.33 7.80
N ASN A 36 -15.80 15.04 8.88
CA ASN A 36 -15.44 13.93 9.77
C ASN A 36 -16.17 12.65 9.36
N LEU A 37 -15.40 11.62 8.97
CA LEU A 37 -15.91 10.31 8.59
C LEU A 37 -16.87 9.69 9.62
N PHE A 38 -16.58 9.85 10.91
CA PHE A 38 -17.39 9.26 11.98
C PHE A 38 -18.72 9.98 12.17
N THR A 39 -18.77 11.29 11.90
CA THR A 39 -20.00 12.07 11.96
C THR A 39 -20.90 11.76 10.77
N GLU A 40 -20.32 11.61 9.58
CA GLU A 40 -21.07 11.34 8.34
C GLU A 40 -21.41 9.85 8.15
N TRP A 41 -20.94 8.97 9.04
CA TRP A 41 -21.03 7.53 8.87
C TRP A 41 -22.47 7.03 8.72
N ASP A 42 -23.43 7.57 9.49
CA ASP A 42 -24.83 7.13 9.40
C ASP A 42 -25.42 7.38 8.02
N PHE A 43 -25.11 8.54 7.42
CA PHE A 43 -25.52 8.86 6.06
C PHE A 43 -24.78 7.99 5.04
N LEU A 44 -23.45 7.90 5.12
CA LEU A 44 -22.64 7.12 4.19
C LEU A 44 -23.02 5.64 4.22
N ALA A 45 -23.21 5.06 5.41
CA ALA A 45 -23.63 3.68 5.59
C ALA A 45 -25.10 3.44 5.21
N SER A 46 -25.91 4.48 4.99
CA SER A 46 -27.24 4.30 4.39
C SER A 46 -27.19 4.04 2.88
N ILE A 47 -26.11 4.46 2.22
CA ILE A 47 -25.93 4.33 0.76
C ILE A 47 -25.47 2.91 0.41
N PRO A 48 -26.24 2.12 -0.38
CA PRO A 48 -25.87 0.74 -0.70
C PRO A 48 -24.53 0.59 -1.39
N TRP A 49 -24.22 1.49 -2.34
CA TRP A 49 -22.94 1.48 -3.05
C TRP A 49 -21.75 1.73 -2.14
N MET A 50 -21.89 2.53 -1.08
CA MET A 50 -20.82 2.76 -0.10
C MET A 50 -20.46 1.45 0.64
N LYS A 51 -21.45 0.63 0.97
CA LYS A 51 -21.18 -0.69 1.57
C LYS A 51 -20.47 -1.60 0.58
N ALA A 52 -20.92 -1.63 -0.67
CA ALA A 52 -20.33 -2.48 -1.70
C ALA A 52 -18.86 -2.12 -1.97
N THR A 53 -18.55 -0.82 -2.10
CA THR A 53 -17.16 -0.35 -2.31
C THR A 53 -16.29 -0.62 -1.09
N LEU A 54 -16.82 -0.49 0.13
CA LEU A 54 -16.07 -0.79 1.35
C LEU A 54 -15.74 -2.28 1.47
N VAL A 55 -16.70 -3.16 1.15
CA VAL A 55 -16.47 -4.61 1.12
C VAL A 55 -15.44 -4.97 0.06
N ASP A 56 -15.57 -4.45 -1.16
CA ASP A 56 -14.61 -4.63 -2.24
C ASP A 56 -13.19 -4.21 -1.82
N PHE A 57 -13.08 -3.03 -1.20
CA PHE A 57 -11.82 -2.50 -0.69
C PHE A 57 -11.17 -3.41 0.36
N TYR A 58 -11.94 -3.91 1.34
CA TYR A 58 -11.40 -4.80 2.37
C TYR A 58 -11.05 -6.19 1.85
N VAL A 59 -11.83 -6.74 0.90
CA VAL A 59 -11.48 -7.99 0.23
C VAL A 59 -10.15 -7.85 -0.51
N ASN A 60 -9.98 -6.77 -1.30
CA ASN A 60 -8.72 -6.47 -1.96
C ASN A 60 -7.56 -6.30 -0.96
N THR A 61 -7.80 -5.60 0.14
CA THR A 61 -6.82 -5.41 1.22
C THR A 61 -6.37 -6.74 1.84
N VAL A 62 -7.28 -7.69 2.06
CA VAL A 62 -6.95 -9.03 2.56
C VAL A 62 -6.09 -9.80 1.57
N VAL A 63 -6.40 -9.76 0.27
CA VAL A 63 -5.59 -10.42 -0.77
C VAL A 63 -4.16 -9.87 -0.79
N ILE A 64 -4.00 -8.55 -0.75
CA ILE A 64 -2.69 -7.88 -0.68
C ILE A 64 -1.95 -8.26 0.61
N PHE A 65 -2.65 -8.27 1.75
CA PHE A 65 -2.07 -8.66 3.03
C PHE A 65 -1.54 -10.10 3.00
N VAL A 66 -2.31 -11.06 2.46
CA VAL A 66 -1.90 -12.46 2.36
C VAL A 66 -0.61 -12.58 1.53
N TRP A 67 -0.56 -11.93 0.37
CA TRP A 67 0.66 -11.90 -0.46
C TRP A 67 1.84 -11.30 0.30
N MET A 68 1.65 -10.18 1.00
CA MET A 68 2.67 -9.52 1.82
C MET A 68 3.14 -10.42 2.98
N ALA A 69 2.22 -11.09 3.67
CA ALA A 69 2.50 -11.90 4.83
C ALA A 69 3.45 -13.07 4.51
N PHE A 70 3.37 -13.61 3.29
CA PHE A 70 4.33 -14.63 2.81
C PHE A 70 5.76 -14.08 2.65
N ARG A 71 5.94 -12.77 2.44
CA ARG A 71 7.26 -12.13 2.25
C ARG A 71 7.96 -11.80 3.56
N GLU A 72 7.19 -11.46 4.58
CA GLU A 72 7.74 -11.02 5.86
C GLU A 72 8.16 -12.20 6.75
N LYS A 73 9.39 -12.11 7.28
CA LYS A 73 9.96 -13.11 8.19
C LYS A 73 9.53 -12.77 9.62
N GLY A 74 8.51 -13.44 10.12
CA GLY A 74 8.09 -13.38 11.52
C GLY A 74 6.66 -12.89 11.73
N TRP A 75 6.01 -13.41 12.77
CA TRP A 75 4.63 -13.05 13.12
C TRP A 75 4.44 -11.59 13.57
N PRO A 76 5.35 -10.96 14.34
CA PRO A 76 5.13 -9.59 14.80
C PRO A 76 5.01 -8.57 13.66
N ILE A 77 5.89 -8.68 12.65
CA ILE A 77 5.87 -7.78 11.49
C ILE A 77 4.63 -8.01 10.61
N ARG A 78 4.16 -9.26 10.51
CA ARG A 78 2.91 -9.58 9.80
C ARG A 78 1.71 -8.95 10.51
N ILE A 79 1.62 -9.07 11.83
CA ILE A 79 0.55 -8.47 12.63
C ILE A 79 0.58 -6.95 12.50
N LEU A 80 1.76 -6.33 12.55
CA LEU A 80 1.91 -4.89 12.35
C LEU A 80 1.34 -4.46 10.99
N TRP A 81 1.72 -5.13 9.90
CA TRP A 81 1.20 -4.79 8.59
C TRP A 81 -0.30 -5.08 8.45
N LEU A 82 -0.84 -6.13 9.08
CA LEU A 82 -2.28 -6.38 9.10
C LEU A 82 -3.03 -5.18 9.68
N VAL A 83 -2.58 -4.69 10.84
CA VAL A 83 -3.15 -3.51 11.49
C VAL A 83 -3.05 -2.30 10.57
N LEU A 84 -1.86 -2.03 10.00
CA LEU A 84 -1.68 -0.90 9.08
C LEU A 84 -2.58 -1.00 7.85
N PHE A 85 -2.75 -2.17 7.25
CA PHE A 85 -3.62 -2.34 6.09
C PHE A 85 -5.09 -2.13 6.41
N VAL A 86 -5.58 -2.62 7.56
CA VAL A 86 -6.99 -2.46 7.95
C VAL A 86 -7.34 -0.98 8.25
N PHE A 87 -6.42 -0.25 8.90
CA PHE A 87 -6.69 1.14 9.31
C PHE A 87 -6.27 2.19 8.28
N LEU A 88 -5.17 1.97 7.55
CA LEU A 88 -4.60 2.95 6.62
C LEU A 88 -4.77 2.56 5.15
N GLY A 89 -5.11 1.31 4.86
CA GLY A 89 -5.51 0.89 3.52
C GLY A 89 -4.47 1.19 2.45
N SER A 90 -4.83 2.06 1.49
CA SER A 90 -3.97 2.47 0.38
C SER A 90 -2.71 3.23 0.83
N ILE A 91 -2.73 3.94 1.96
CA ILE A 91 -1.52 4.55 2.53
C ILE A 91 -0.51 3.44 2.89
N ALA A 92 -0.95 2.42 3.62
CA ALA A 92 -0.09 1.31 4.02
C ALA A 92 0.43 0.54 2.80
N THR A 93 -0.40 0.35 1.77
CA THR A 93 -0.04 -0.36 0.54
C THR A 93 1.03 0.37 -0.26
N THR A 94 0.83 1.65 -0.54
CA THR A 94 1.80 2.47 -1.27
C THR A 94 3.10 2.62 -0.49
N PHE A 95 3.02 2.79 0.83
CA PHE A 95 4.17 2.82 1.73
C PHE A 95 4.95 1.50 1.73
N TYR A 96 4.26 0.36 1.82
CA TYR A 96 4.88 -0.96 1.80
C TYR A 96 5.70 -1.18 0.53
N VAL A 97 5.09 -0.91 -0.63
CA VAL A 97 5.77 -1.08 -1.93
C VAL A 97 6.97 -0.14 -2.04
N LEU A 98 6.83 1.11 -1.61
CA LEU A 98 7.93 2.07 -1.60
C LEU A 98 9.11 1.57 -0.74
N VAL A 99 8.84 1.04 0.46
CA VAL A 99 9.85 0.45 1.33
C VAL A 99 10.54 -0.75 0.65
N GLN A 100 9.80 -1.62 -0.03
CA GLN A 100 10.40 -2.77 -0.74
C GLN A 100 11.29 -2.33 -1.91
N LEU A 101 10.87 -1.32 -2.68
CA LEU A 101 11.67 -0.76 -3.78
C LEU A 101 12.96 -0.12 -3.25
N LEU A 102 12.89 0.63 -2.16
CA LEU A 102 14.07 1.29 -1.57
C LEU A 102 15.07 0.28 -0.98
N LYS A 103 14.59 -0.85 -0.43
CA LYS A 103 15.41 -1.94 0.10
C LYS A 103 16.22 -2.71 -0.95
N LEU A 104 15.85 -2.65 -2.24
CA LEU A 104 16.60 -3.32 -3.31
C LEU A 104 18.04 -2.82 -3.37
N LYS A 105 19.00 -3.75 -3.41
CA LYS A 105 20.42 -3.44 -3.64
C LYS A 105 20.63 -2.95 -5.08
N LYS A 106 21.74 -2.26 -5.34
CA LYS A 106 22.06 -1.67 -6.66
C LYS A 106 22.03 -2.68 -7.82
N ASP A 107 22.35 -3.95 -7.55
CA ASP A 107 22.47 -5.01 -8.56
C ASP A 107 21.30 -6.01 -8.54
N GLU A 108 20.30 -5.79 -7.67
CA GLU A 108 19.12 -6.65 -7.61
C GLU A 108 18.09 -6.22 -8.67
N PRO A 109 17.50 -7.17 -9.43
CA PRO A 109 16.48 -6.85 -10.41
C PRO A 109 15.22 -6.31 -9.73
N VAL A 110 14.57 -5.32 -10.37
CA VAL A 110 13.41 -4.61 -9.80
C VAL A 110 12.27 -5.55 -9.43
N ILE A 111 12.10 -6.63 -10.18
CA ILE A 111 11.07 -7.64 -9.95
C ILE A 111 11.15 -8.25 -8.53
N ASN A 112 12.33 -8.28 -7.91
CA ASN A 112 12.51 -8.79 -6.54
C ASN A 112 11.73 -7.97 -5.50
N ALA A 113 11.40 -6.70 -5.79
CA ALA A 113 10.51 -5.91 -4.95
C ALA A 113 9.08 -6.45 -4.93
N PHE A 114 8.69 -7.34 -5.86
CA PHE A 114 7.34 -7.90 -5.99
C PHE A 114 7.31 -9.44 -5.88
N LEU A 115 8.45 -10.12 -5.95
CA LEU A 115 8.49 -11.58 -5.83
C LEU A 115 8.42 -12.06 -4.37
N LEU A 116 7.84 -13.25 -4.18
CA LEU A 116 7.73 -13.92 -2.89
C LEU A 116 9.07 -14.44 -2.35
N LYS A 117 10.11 -14.53 -3.19
CA LYS A 117 11.41 -15.08 -2.81
C LYS A 117 12.32 -13.96 -2.30
N LYS A 118 12.75 -14.07 -1.03
CA LYS A 118 14.03 -13.49 -0.60
C LYS A 118 15.13 -14.28 -1.29
N VAL A 119 15.89 -13.64 -2.18
CA VAL A 119 17.26 -14.07 -2.51
C VAL A 119 18.12 -13.81 -1.28
#